data_AF-A0A2T4GPC7-F1
#
_entry.id   AF-A0A2T4GPC7-F1
#
_cell.length_a   1.000
_cell.length_b   1.000
_cell.length_c   1.000
_cell.angle_alpha   90.00
_cell.angle_beta   90.00
_cell.angle_gamma   90.00
#
_symmetry.space_group_name_H-M   'P 1'
#
loop_
_entity.id
_entity.type
_entity.pdbx_description
1 polymer ?
#
loop_
_entity_poly.entity_id
_entity_poly.type
_entity_poly.pdbx_seq_one_letter_code
_entity_poly.pdbx_strand_id
1 'polypeptide(L)'
;MSNPLQDAVDGVPSISTLSRNDKVLGAEWIPMIRGMNAVLEPTHNFIRFGRMEFIMSLGNWDEIDPGQDSCGSEDDYFCRVRDTWSDSNQSEVYEEALHILRKCRLYSLQFQNMDPKLRDDWGYNKEWAGPLIFIHFASDSYFLLLKERQPPALVLFSLFGALLHGVDGYWFLRGWGKAVVEVIADVLGRYWKQWLSWPLQVVQDQR
;
A
#
# COMPACT_ATOMS: atom_id res chain seq x y z
N MET A 1 18.64 -9.01 -2.43
CA MET A 1 17.95 -8.27 -3.52
C MET A 1 18.24 -6.81 -3.29
N SER A 2 18.45 -5.99 -4.30
CA SER A 2 18.67 -4.55 -4.12
C SER A 2 17.31 -3.84 -3.94
N ASN A 3 17.28 -2.74 -3.19
CA ASN A 3 16.09 -1.91 -3.08
C ASN A 3 15.97 -1.08 -4.37
N PRO A 4 14.97 -1.32 -5.23
CA PRO A 4 14.86 -0.67 -6.54
C PRO A 4 14.63 0.85 -6.46
N LEU A 5 14.25 1.38 -5.29
CA LEU A 5 14.19 2.84 -5.05
C LEU A 5 15.52 3.42 -4.53
N GLN A 6 16.49 2.58 -4.15
CA GLN A 6 17.83 2.97 -3.71
C GLN A 6 18.91 2.82 -4.79
N ASP A 7 18.64 2.14 -5.90
CA ASP A 7 19.60 1.91 -7.01
C ASP A 7 19.89 3.18 -7.85
N ALA A 8 20.14 4.31 -7.19
CA ALA A 8 20.83 5.44 -7.78
C ALA A 8 22.35 5.24 -7.58
N VAL A 9 22.94 4.28 -8.31
CA VAL A 9 24.40 4.12 -8.37
C VAL A 9 24.95 5.13 -9.38
N ASP A 10 25.66 6.12 -8.83
CA ASP A 10 26.71 6.98 -9.38
C ASP A 10 26.87 7.08 -10.91
N GLY A 11 26.62 8.29 -11.45
CA GLY A 11 27.35 8.77 -12.65
C GLY A 11 26.58 9.03 -13.94
N VAL A 12 25.23 9.11 -13.94
CA VAL A 12 24.46 9.41 -15.17
C VAL A 12 23.65 10.73 -15.00
N PRO A 13 23.70 11.67 -15.97
CA PRO A 13 23.04 12.96 -15.81
C PRO A 13 21.51 12.82 -15.79
N SER A 14 20.89 13.41 -14.78
CA SER A 14 19.45 13.71 -14.63
C SER A 14 18.48 12.70 -15.26
N ILE A 15 18.10 11.68 -14.49
CA ILE A 15 16.76 11.10 -14.65
C ILE A 15 15.78 12.28 -14.56
N SER A 16 14.96 12.50 -15.60
CA SER A 16 13.95 13.56 -15.56
C SER A 16 13.06 13.35 -14.33
N THR A 17 12.66 14.42 -13.64
CA THR A 17 11.82 14.34 -12.43
C THR A 17 10.57 13.48 -12.66
N LEU A 18 10.01 13.54 -13.87
CA LEU A 18 8.90 12.70 -14.32
C LEU A 18 9.24 11.20 -14.29
N SER A 19 10.38 10.79 -14.87
CA SER A 19 10.82 9.38 -14.86
C SER A 19 11.06 8.86 -13.43
N ARG A 20 11.56 9.71 -12.52
CA ARG A 20 11.73 9.34 -11.11
C ARG A 20 10.37 9.17 -10.42
N ASN A 21 9.45 10.12 -10.63
CA ASN A 21 8.11 10.07 -10.02
C ASN A 21 7.33 8.85 -10.53
N ASP A 22 7.45 8.51 -11.81
CA ASP A 22 6.81 7.33 -12.39
C ASP A 22 7.30 6.03 -11.74
N LYS A 23 8.60 5.89 -11.51
CA LYS A 23 9.17 4.74 -10.78
C LYS A 23 8.65 4.64 -9.35
N VAL A 24 8.65 5.76 -8.61
CA VAL A 24 8.17 5.82 -7.22
C VAL A 24 6.68 5.46 -7.16
N LEU A 25 5.87 6.00 -8.07
CA LEU A 25 4.43 5.78 -8.13
C LEU A 25 4.04 4.47 -8.83
N GLY A 26 4.97 3.52 -8.96
CA GLY A 26 4.65 2.13 -9.26
C GLY A 26 4.67 1.73 -10.72
N ALA A 27 5.24 2.53 -11.62
CA ALA A 27 5.29 2.18 -13.05
C ALA A 27 5.98 0.82 -13.33
N GLU A 28 6.95 0.43 -12.50
CA GLU A 28 7.70 -0.83 -12.66
C GLU A 28 7.31 -1.88 -11.61
N TRP A 29 7.24 -1.48 -10.33
CA TRP A 29 7.10 -2.45 -9.24
C TRP A 29 5.66 -2.93 -9.01
N ILE A 30 4.62 -2.14 -9.34
CA ILE A 30 3.22 -2.59 -9.25
C ILE A 30 2.95 -3.72 -10.27
N PRO A 31 3.28 -3.55 -11.57
CA PRO A 31 3.16 -4.64 -12.53
C PRO A 31 4.01 -5.86 -12.16
N MET A 32 5.18 -5.66 -11.56
CA MET A 32 6.03 -6.77 -11.10
C MET A 32 5.35 -7.60 -10.01
N ILE A 33 4.78 -6.96 -8.98
CA ILE A 33 4.08 -7.65 -7.89
C ILE A 33 2.81 -8.34 -8.42
N ARG A 34 1.99 -7.63 -9.21
CA ARG A 34 0.76 -8.21 -9.78
C ARG A 34 1.06 -9.31 -10.80
N GLY A 35 2.18 -9.22 -11.50
CA GLY A 35 2.67 -10.23 -12.45
C GLY A 35 3.05 -11.56 -11.80
N MET A 36 3.32 -11.58 -10.48
CA MET A 36 3.52 -12.85 -9.76
C MET A 36 2.29 -13.77 -9.86
N ASN A 37 1.08 -13.21 -9.97
CA ASN A 37 -0.14 -14.01 -10.12
C ASN A 37 -0.09 -14.91 -11.35
N ALA A 38 0.46 -14.44 -12.48
CA ALA A 38 0.60 -15.25 -13.68
C ALA A 38 1.59 -16.41 -13.51
N VAL A 39 2.55 -16.28 -12.58
CA VAL A 39 3.53 -17.33 -12.26
C VAL A 39 2.97 -18.31 -11.23
N LEU A 40 2.22 -17.80 -10.25
CA LEU A 40 1.70 -18.58 -9.14
C LEU A 40 0.40 -19.32 -9.50
N GLU A 41 -0.44 -18.78 -10.37
CA GLU A 41 -1.73 -19.38 -10.76
C GLU A 41 -1.57 -20.84 -11.25
N PRO A 42 -0.65 -21.19 -12.16
CA PRO A 42 -0.52 -22.57 -12.65
C PRO A 42 -0.10 -23.57 -11.56
N THR A 43 0.52 -23.08 -10.47
CA THR A 43 1.02 -23.90 -9.36
C THR A 43 0.26 -23.67 -8.07
N HIS A 44 -0.81 -22.88 -8.10
CA HIS A 44 -1.52 -22.41 -6.92
C HIS A 44 -1.97 -23.55 -6.00
N ASN A 45 -2.57 -24.60 -6.57
CA ASN A 45 -3.02 -25.77 -5.79
C ASN A 45 -1.84 -26.54 -5.17
N PHE A 46 -0.71 -26.63 -5.88
CA PHE A 46 0.48 -27.31 -5.36
C PHE A 46 1.09 -26.55 -4.18
N ILE A 47 1.11 -25.22 -4.24
CA ILE A 47 1.62 -24.38 -3.14
C ILE A 47 0.62 -24.39 -1.98
N ARG A 48 -0.68 -24.22 -2.26
CA ARG A 48 -1.77 -24.17 -1.26
C ARG A 48 -1.90 -25.44 -0.44
N PHE A 49 -1.75 -26.61 -1.06
CA PHE A 49 -1.90 -27.91 -0.39
C PHE A 49 -0.55 -28.58 -0.11
N GLY A 50 0.55 -27.88 -0.37
CA GLY A 50 1.91 -28.38 -0.19
C GLY A 50 2.59 -27.79 1.04
N ARG A 51 3.90 -28.04 1.17
CA ARG A 51 4.73 -27.56 2.29
C ARG A 51 4.90 -26.03 2.33
N MET A 52 4.37 -25.31 1.35
CA MET A 52 4.43 -23.85 1.23
C MET A 52 3.08 -23.18 1.52
N GLU A 53 2.09 -23.90 2.07
CA GLU A 53 0.76 -23.35 2.36
C GLU A 53 0.82 -22.08 3.22
N PHE A 54 1.72 -22.04 4.20
CA PHE A 54 1.93 -20.91 5.11
C PHE A 54 2.49 -19.66 4.43
N ILE A 55 3.04 -19.79 3.22
CA ILE A 55 3.49 -18.64 2.40
C ILE A 55 2.29 -17.98 1.73
N MET A 56 1.22 -18.73 1.45
CA MET A 56 0.01 -18.19 0.84
C MET A 56 -1.08 -17.82 1.86
N SER A 57 -0.93 -18.26 3.11
CA SER A 57 -1.88 -17.89 4.16
C SER A 57 -1.82 -16.40 4.45
N LEU A 58 -2.99 -15.74 4.42
CA LEU A 58 -3.18 -14.40 4.94
C LEU A 58 -3.90 -14.44 6.30
N GLY A 59 -3.95 -15.60 6.97
CA GLY A 59 -4.62 -15.77 8.25
C GLY A 59 -6.10 -15.39 8.17
N ASN A 60 -6.53 -14.52 9.09
CA ASN A 60 -7.92 -14.04 9.20
C ASN A 60 -8.30 -12.95 8.17
N TRP A 61 -7.54 -12.79 7.08
CA TRP A 61 -7.80 -11.70 6.11
C TRP A 61 -9.27 -11.66 5.68
N ASP A 62 -9.88 -12.77 5.28
CA ASP A 62 -11.26 -12.79 4.82
C ASP A 62 -12.29 -12.42 5.90
N GLU A 63 -11.92 -12.50 7.18
CA GLU A 63 -12.78 -12.21 8.33
C GLU A 63 -12.75 -10.73 8.75
N ILE A 64 -11.71 -9.97 8.39
CA ILE A 64 -11.58 -8.55 8.77
C ILE A 64 -12.62 -7.71 8.03
N ASP A 65 -13.46 -7.00 8.77
CA ASP A 65 -14.43 -6.02 8.27
C ASP A 65 -14.11 -4.61 8.80
N PRO A 66 -13.56 -3.73 7.96
CA PRO A 66 -13.30 -2.34 8.33
C PRO A 66 -14.51 -1.55 8.81
N GLY A 67 -15.74 -1.93 8.44
CA GLY A 67 -16.96 -1.29 8.92
C GLY A 67 -17.27 -1.58 10.39
N GLN A 68 -16.83 -2.72 10.91
CA GLN A 68 -17.12 -3.18 12.28
C GLN A 68 -15.89 -3.13 13.19
N ASP A 69 -14.72 -3.50 12.65
CA ASP A 69 -13.50 -3.73 13.43
C ASP A 69 -12.65 -2.46 13.60
N SER A 70 -12.96 -1.40 12.84
CA SER A 70 -12.23 -0.14 12.94
C SER A 70 -12.46 0.51 14.31
N CYS A 71 -11.38 0.60 15.09
CA CYS A 71 -11.35 1.31 16.36
C CYS A 71 -10.34 2.48 16.30
N GLY A 72 -10.74 3.65 16.81
CA GLY A 72 -9.88 4.82 16.99
C GLY A 72 -10.01 5.91 15.91
N SER A 73 -9.46 7.08 16.21
CA SER A 73 -9.58 8.30 15.40
C SER A 73 -8.74 8.31 14.11
N GLU A 74 -7.84 7.35 13.93
CA GLU A 74 -7.02 7.30 12.71
C GLU A 74 -7.82 6.85 11.48
N ASP A 75 -8.83 6.00 11.66
CA ASP A 75 -9.69 5.56 10.56
C ASP A 75 -10.51 6.73 9.97
N ASP A 76 -10.72 7.79 10.76
CA ASP A 76 -11.37 9.03 10.29
C ASP A 76 -10.57 9.68 9.14
N TYR A 77 -9.23 9.58 9.15
CA TYR A 77 -8.40 10.11 8.05
C TYR A 77 -8.60 9.32 6.76
N PHE A 78 -8.76 8.00 6.86
CA PHE A 78 -9.09 7.15 5.72
C PHE A 78 -10.51 7.45 5.23
N CYS A 79 -11.47 7.59 6.14
CA CYS A 79 -12.85 7.82 5.74
C CYS A 79 -13.08 9.21 5.12
N ARG A 80 -12.35 10.24 5.57
CA ARG A 80 -12.44 11.61 5.05
C ARG A 80 -12.07 11.73 3.57
N VAL A 81 -11.26 10.83 3.01
CA VAL A 81 -10.87 10.97 1.61
C VAL A 81 -12.04 10.77 0.63
N ARG A 82 -13.17 10.22 1.08
CA ARG A 82 -14.42 10.14 0.29
C ARG A 82 -14.88 11.49 -0.25
N ASP A 83 -14.57 12.58 0.44
CA ASP A 83 -14.86 13.95 -0.01
C ASP A 83 -14.19 14.29 -1.36
N THR A 84 -13.15 13.54 -1.76
CA THR A 84 -12.41 13.80 -3.00
C THR A 84 -13.06 13.21 -4.25
N TRP A 85 -14.01 12.28 -4.09
CA TRP A 85 -14.68 11.60 -5.22
C TRP A 85 -16.20 11.53 -5.08
N SER A 86 -16.82 12.35 -4.22
CA SER A 86 -18.27 12.38 -4.02
C SER A 86 -19.06 12.60 -5.32
N ASP A 87 -18.51 13.41 -6.23
CA ASP A 87 -19.13 13.74 -7.52
C ASP A 87 -18.53 12.94 -8.70
N SER A 88 -17.68 11.95 -8.43
CA SER A 88 -17.02 11.17 -9.47
C SER A 88 -17.89 10.02 -9.97
N ASN A 89 -17.86 9.78 -11.29
CA ASN A 89 -18.45 8.58 -11.90
C ASN A 89 -17.63 7.30 -11.63
N GLN A 90 -16.43 7.42 -11.05
CA GLN A 90 -15.58 6.29 -10.64
C GLN A 90 -15.59 6.07 -9.12
N SER A 91 -16.61 6.59 -8.41
CA SER A 91 -16.69 6.52 -6.95
C SER A 91 -16.63 5.09 -6.40
N GLU A 92 -17.23 4.13 -7.09
CA GLU A 92 -17.20 2.71 -6.71
C GLU A 92 -15.77 2.13 -6.72
N VAL A 93 -14.95 2.50 -7.70
CA VAL A 93 -13.55 2.04 -7.81
C VAL A 93 -12.71 2.59 -6.65
N TYR A 94 -12.95 3.84 -6.26
CA TYR A 94 -12.28 4.45 -5.11
C TYR A 94 -12.76 3.88 -3.78
N GLU A 95 -14.06 3.58 -3.64
CA GLU A 95 -14.62 2.98 -2.44
C GLU A 95 -14.09 1.55 -2.22
N GLU A 96 -13.98 0.75 -3.29
CA GLU A 96 -13.36 -0.58 -3.24
C GLU A 96 -11.90 -0.48 -2.78
N ALA A 97 -11.11 0.41 -3.39
CA ALA A 97 -9.72 0.61 -3.02
C ALA A 97 -9.57 1.11 -1.57
N LEU A 98 -10.45 2.02 -1.12
CA LEU A 98 -10.49 2.49 0.26
C LEU A 98 -10.81 1.35 1.24
N HIS A 99 -11.79 0.52 0.92
CA HIS A 99 -12.15 -0.64 1.75
C HIS A 99 -10.95 -1.57 1.94
N ILE A 100 -10.24 -1.90 0.86
CA ILE A 100 -9.04 -2.75 0.91
C ILE A 100 -7.93 -2.08 1.73
N LEU A 101 -7.69 -0.77 1.58
CA LEU A 101 -6.69 -0.06 2.39
C LEU A 101 -6.99 -0.07 3.88
N ARG A 102 -8.26 0.16 4.25
CA ARG A 102 -8.67 0.09 5.66
C ARG A 102 -8.49 -1.32 6.21
N LYS A 103 -8.78 -2.34 5.40
CA LYS A 103 -8.54 -3.74 5.74
C LYS A 103 -7.04 -4.05 5.91
N CYS A 104 -6.18 -3.53 5.04
CA CYS A 104 -4.72 -3.62 5.16
C CYS A 104 -4.19 -2.97 6.44
N ARG A 105 -4.75 -1.82 6.84
CA ARG A 105 -4.42 -1.15 8.10
C ARG A 105 -4.74 -2.04 9.30
N LEU A 106 -5.96 -2.55 9.39
CA LEU A 106 -6.38 -3.43 10.49
C LEU A 106 -5.56 -4.71 10.54
N TYR A 107 -5.31 -5.30 9.37
CA TYR A 107 -4.45 -6.46 9.23
C TYR A 107 -3.03 -6.21 9.76
N SER A 108 -2.46 -5.03 9.52
CA SER A 108 -1.13 -4.69 10.02
C SER A 108 -1.14 -4.39 11.52
N LEU A 109 -2.17 -3.71 12.00
CA LEU A 109 -2.31 -3.25 13.38
C LEU A 109 -2.47 -4.42 14.36
N GLN A 110 -3.19 -5.48 13.98
CA GLN A 110 -3.44 -6.61 14.89
C GLN A 110 -2.14 -7.23 15.43
N PHE A 111 -1.05 -7.23 14.65
CA PHE A 111 0.24 -7.80 15.06
C PHE A 111 0.96 -7.01 16.16
N GLN A 112 0.59 -5.73 16.37
CA GLN A 112 1.15 -4.94 17.47
C GLN A 112 0.60 -5.41 18.83
N ASN A 113 -0.63 -5.90 18.85
CA ASN A 113 -1.35 -6.32 20.05
C ASN A 113 -1.49 -7.84 20.19
N MET A 114 -0.98 -8.59 19.21
CA MET A 114 -1.09 -10.05 19.17
C MET A 114 -0.16 -10.70 20.21
N ASP A 115 -0.64 -11.75 20.86
CA ASP A 115 0.20 -12.57 21.74
C ASP A 115 1.44 -13.10 20.97
N PRO A 116 2.64 -13.03 21.56
CA PRO A 116 3.87 -13.44 20.87
C PRO A 116 3.85 -14.88 20.34
N LYS A 117 3.23 -15.83 21.05
CA LYS A 117 3.17 -17.23 20.60
C LYS A 117 2.25 -17.37 19.40
N LEU A 118 1.08 -16.73 19.45
CA LEU A 118 0.15 -16.71 18.31
C LEU A 118 0.79 -16.05 17.09
N ARG A 119 1.58 -15.00 17.30
CA ARG A 119 2.32 -14.32 16.24
C ARG A 119 3.38 -15.19 15.59
N ASP A 120 4.04 -16.07 16.34
CA ASP A 120 5.02 -17.01 15.78
C ASP A 120 4.35 -18.08 14.92
N ASP A 121 3.15 -18.54 15.32
CA ASP A 121 2.38 -19.56 14.59
C ASP A 121 1.59 -19.02 13.38
N TRP A 122 1.44 -17.69 13.24
CA TRP A 122 0.60 -17.04 12.21
C TRP A 122 1.04 -17.30 10.76
N GLY A 123 2.32 -17.65 10.55
CA GLY A 123 2.92 -17.83 9.22
C GLY A 123 3.81 -16.66 8.80
N TYR A 124 4.08 -16.55 7.49
CA TYR A 124 5.09 -15.63 6.96
C TYR A 124 4.55 -14.23 6.66
N ASN A 125 3.29 -14.14 6.21
CA ASN A 125 2.64 -12.87 5.93
C ASN A 125 2.19 -12.27 7.26
N LYS A 126 3.05 -11.42 7.84
CA LYS A 126 2.77 -10.68 9.08
C LYS A 126 2.55 -9.20 8.75
N GLU A 127 2.89 -8.28 9.64
CA GLU A 127 2.65 -6.86 9.49
C GLU A 127 3.21 -6.27 8.18
N TRP A 128 4.36 -6.75 7.71
CA TRP A 128 5.02 -6.28 6.48
C TRP A 128 4.21 -6.55 5.21
N ALA A 129 3.39 -7.60 5.21
CA ALA A 129 2.58 -7.98 4.06
C ALA A 129 1.36 -7.06 3.93
N GLY A 130 0.88 -6.48 5.03
CA GLY A 130 -0.35 -5.68 5.08
C GLY A 130 -0.44 -4.61 3.99
N PRO A 131 0.53 -3.70 3.84
CA PRO A 131 0.52 -2.73 2.75
C PRO A 131 0.58 -3.41 1.37
N LEU A 132 1.42 -4.44 1.18
CA LEU A 132 1.58 -5.10 -0.13
C LEU A 132 0.34 -5.89 -0.58
N ILE A 133 -0.49 -6.34 0.36
CA ILE A 133 -1.80 -6.95 0.09
C ILE A 133 -2.69 -5.98 -0.69
N PHE A 134 -2.64 -4.67 -0.42
CA PHE A 134 -3.36 -3.68 -1.22
C PHE A 134 -3.01 -3.75 -2.70
N ILE A 135 -1.73 -3.93 -3.01
CA ILE A 135 -1.24 -4.00 -4.39
C ILE A 135 -1.73 -5.26 -5.10
N HIS A 136 -2.00 -6.32 -4.35
CA HIS A 136 -2.56 -7.55 -4.87
C HIS A 136 -4.08 -7.45 -5.08
N PHE A 137 -4.83 -6.95 -4.08
CA PHE A 137 -6.30 -6.99 -4.09
C PHE A 137 -6.98 -5.79 -4.74
N ALA A 138 -6.35 -4.62 -4.78
CA ALA A 138 -6.96 -3.47 -5.45
C ALA A 138 -7.21 -3.77 -6.94
N SER A 139 -8.32 -3.26 -7.47
CA SER A 139 -8.75 -3.55 -8.83
C SER A 139 -7.83 -2.92 -9.89
N ASP A 140 -7.77 -3.53 -11.08
CA ASP A 140 -6.99 -2.98 -12.19
C ASP A 140 -7.49 -1.59 -12.60
N SER A 141 -8.80 -1.35 -12.48
CA SER A 141 -9.41 -0.02 -12.71
C SER A 141 -8.81 1.04 -11.78
N TYR A 142 -8.57 0.73 -10.50
CA TYR A 142 -7.92 1.66 -9.59
C TYR A 142 -6.50 2.00 -10.06
N PHE A 143 -5.71 1.00 -10.46
CA PHE A 143 -4.35 1.22 -10.94
C PHE A 143 -4.30 1.97 -12.28
N LEU A 144 -5.33 1.85 -13.12
CA LEU A 144 -5.47 2.68 -14.31
C LEU A 144 -5.65 4.16 -13.92
N LEU A 145 -6.55 4.46 -12.97
CA LEU A 145 -6.77 5.83 -12.48
C LEU A 145 -5.51 6.39 -11.81
N LEU A 146 -4.76 5.56 -11.08
CA LEU A 146 -3.48 5.93 -10.48
C LEU A 146 -2.42 6.27 -11.55
N LYS A 147 -2.35 5.47 -12.62
CA LYS A 147 -1.47 5.69 -13.77
C LYS A 147 -1.83 6.98 -14.50
N GLU A 148 -3.11 7.28 -14.65
CA GLU A 148 -3.64 8.53 -15.20
C GLU A 148 -3.46 9.75 -14.28
N ARG A 149 -2.88 9.56 -13.08
CA ARG A 149 -2.65 10.61 -12.08
C ARG A 149 -3.95 11.28 -11.62
N GLN A 150 -5.05 10.52 -11.58
CA GLN A 150 -6.31 11.02 -11.04
C GLN A 150 -6.09 11.43 -9.57
N PRO A 151 -6.43 12.67 -9.18
CA PRO A 151 -6.12 13.14 -7.84
C PRO A 151 -6.68 12.29 -6.69
N PRO A 152 -7.93 11.78 -6.76
CA PRO A 152 -8.45 10.88 -5.74
C PRO A 152 -7.66 9.57 -5.62
N ALA A 153 -7.20 9.01 -6.75
CA ALA A 153 -6.36 7.81 -6.77
C ALA A 153 -5.02 8.07 -6.05
N LEU A 154 -4.40 9.22 -6.32
CA LEU A 154 -3.15 9.64 -5.67
C LEU A 154 -3.35 9.89 -4.17
N VAL A 155 -4.47 10.49 -3.74
CA VAL A 155 -4.78 10.65 -2.31
C VAL A 155 -4.86 9.29 -1.62
N LEU A 156 -5.58 8.32 -2.18
CA LEU A 156 -5.62 6.94 -1.66
C LEU A 156 -4.23 6.30 -1.64
N PHE A 157 -3.42 6.52 -2.68
CA PHE A 157 -2.07 5.97 -2.75
C PHE A 157 -1.12 6.60 -1.72
N SER A 158 -1.39 7.82 -1.26
CA SER A 158 -0.65 8.42 -0.14
C SER A 158 -0.97 7.75 1.19
N LEU A 159 -2.21 7.31 1.41
CA LEU A 159 -2.58 6.49 2.58
C LEU A 159 -1.87 5.14 2.54
N PHE A 160 -1.79 4.50 1.37
CA PHE A 160 -0.94 3.34 1.15
C PHE A 160 0.53 3.62 1.53
N GLY A 161 1.09 4.74 1.06
CA GLY A 161 2.45 5.16 1.39
C GLY A 161 2.69 5.33 2.89
N ALA A 162 1.72 5.88 3.62
CA ALA A 162 1.78 5.99 5.07
C ALA A 162 1.77 4.60 5.76
N LEU A 163 0.92 3.68 5.31
CA LEU A 163 0.93 2.29 5.82
C LEU A 163 2.27 1.59 5.50
N LEU A 164 2.80 1.80 4.31
CA LEU A 164 4.09 1.25 3.88
C LEU A 164 5.26 1.80 4.71
N HIS A 165 5.17 3.06 5.15
CA HIS A 165 6.15 3.63 6.07
C HIS A 165 6.12 2.99 7.47
N GLY A 166 4.96 2.51 7.92
CA GLY A 166 4.85 1.75 9.18
C GLY A 166 5.73 0.49 9.22
N VAL A 167 6.17 0.00 8.06
CA VAL A 167 7.03 -1.19 7.90
C VAL A 167 8.42 -0.83 7.34
N ASP A 168 8.87 0.42 7.53
CA ASP A 168 10.18 0.93 7.05
C ASP A 168 11.39 0.21 7.68
N GLY A 169 11.19 -0.48 8.80
CA GLY A 169 12.21 -1.30 9.44
C GLY A 169 12.72 -2.46 8.55
N TYR A 170 11.90 -2.92 7.60
CA TYR A 170 12.29 -3.95 6.65
C TYR A 170 13.19 -3.38 5.57
N TRP A 171 14.40 -3.92 5.46
CA TRP A 171 15.47 -3.38 4.60
C TRP A 171 15.05 -3.18 3.14
N PHE A 172 14.17 -4.03 2.60
CA PHE A 172 13.71 -3.97 1.21
C PHE A 172 12.57 -2.98 0.97
N LEU A 173 11.86 -2.54 2.02
CA LEU A 173 10.80 -1.51 1.95
C LEU A 173 11.27 -0.14 2.43
N ARG A 174 12.47 -0.08 3.02
CA ARG A 174 13.03 1.14 3.57
C ARG A 174 13.01 2.29 2.56
N GLY A 175 12.44 3.41 2.97
CA GLY A 175 12.31 4.65 2.21
C GLY A 175 11.13 4.68 1.24
N TRP A 176 10.43 3.56 0.99
CA TRP A 176 9.37 3.52 -0.03
C TRP A 176 8.17 4.35 0.35
N GLY A 177 7.63 4.14 1.56
CA GLY A 177 6.43 4.84 2.01
C GLY A 177 6.60 6.36 1.99
N LYS A 178 7.74 6.84 2.52
CA LYS A 178 8.10 8.25 2.49
C LYS A 178 8.23 8.80 1.08
N ALA A 179 8.96 8.11 0.20
CA ALA A 179 9.12 8.55 -1.20
C ALA A 179 7.77 8.67 -1.92
N VAL A 180 6.86 7.70 -1.72
CA VAL A 180 5.51 7.72 -2.30
C VAL A 180 4.74 8.95 -1.81
N VAL A 181 4.67 9.17 -0.50
CA VAL A 181 3.91 10.30 0.07
C VAL A 181 4.47 11.65 -0.38
N GLU A 182 5.79 11.83 -0.36
CA GLU A 182 6.44 13.08 -0.77
C GLU A 182 6.21 13.37 -2.27
N VAL A 183 6.38 12.37 -3.13
CA VAL A 183 6.12 12.54 -4.58
C VAL A 183 4.65 12.89 -4.85
N ILE A 184 3.70 12.27 -4.15
CA ILE A 184 2.27 12.59 -4.31
C ILE A 184 1.98 14.02 -3.86
N ALA A 185 2.54 14.45 -2.73
CA ALA A 185 2.37 15.80 -2.23
C ALA A 185 2.91 16.85 -3.22
N ASP A 186 4.04 16.57 -3.86
CA ASP A 186 4.62 17.41 -4.89
C ASP A 186 3.76 17.44 -6.17
N VAL A 187 3.23 16.29 -6.61
CA VAL A 187 2.39 16.18 -7.81
C VAL A 187 1.04 16.87 -7.64
N LEU A 188 0.39 16.71 -6.50
CA LEU A 188 -0.94 17.28 -6.23
C LEU A 188 -0.88 18.76 -5.83
N GLY A 189 0.18 19.16 -5.12
CA GLY A 189 0.34 20.53 -4.64
C GLY A 189 -0.62 20.92 -3.51
N ARG A 190 -0.65 22.22 -3.19
CA ARG A 190 -1.18 22.74 -1.92
C ARG A 190 -2.68 22.56 -1.72
N TYR A 191 -3.47 22.51 -2.80
CA TYR A 191 -4.93 22.35 -2.71
C TYR A 191 -5.31 21.05 -2.00
N TRP A 192 -4.53 19.98 -2.22
CA TRP A 192 -4.79 18.66 -1.66
C TRP A 192 -4.26 18.44 -0.25
N LYS A 193 -3.56 19.44 0.32
CA LYS A 193 -2.83 19.31 1.59
C LYS A 193 -3.72 18.84 2.75
N GLN A 194 -5.00 19.19 2.76
CA GLN A 194 -5.90 18.78 3.83
C GLN A 194 -6.09 17.25 3.91
N TRP A 195 -6.15 16.56 2.76
CA TRP A 195 -6.23 15.10 2.70
C TRP A 195 -4.87 14.41 2.83
N LEU A 196 -3.80 15.09 2.44
CA LEU A 196 -2.42 14.59 2.57
C LEU A 196 -1.79 14.87 3.94
N SER A 197 -2.48 15.60 4.82
CA SER A 197 -1.95 16.06 6.10
C SER A 197 -1.50 14.90 7.00
N TRP A 198 -2.35 13.88 7.15
CA TRP A 198 -2.02 12.71 7.97
C TRP A 198 -0.90 11.85 7.36
N PRO A 199 -0.94 11.46 6.06
CA PRO A 199 0.18 10.75 5.44
C PRO A 199 1.51 11.48 5.58
N LEU A 200 1.53 12.80 5.37
CA LEU A 200 2.73 13.62 5.52
C LEU A 200 3.25 13.64 6.95
N GLN A 201 2.34 13.74 7.93
CA GLN A 201 2.71 13.69 9.34
C GLN A 201 3.35 12.33 9.68
N VAL A 202 2.72 11.21 9.27
CA VAL A 202 3.23 9.85 9.54
C VAL A 202 4.66 9.68 9.05
N VAL A 203 4.98 10.14 7.84
CA VAL A 203 6.33 10.00 7.25
C VAL A 203 7.36 11.02 7.74
N GLN A 204 6.93 12.00 8.54
CA GLN A 204 7.78 13.03 9.14
C GLN A 204 8.07 12.79 10.63
N ASP A 205 7.14 12.17 11.36
CA ASP A 205 7.19 12.00 12.81
C ASP A 205 8.13 10.87 13.28
N GLN A 206 8.63 10.01 12.39
CA GLN A 206 9.66 9.00 12.73
C GLN A 206 11.08 9.52 12.43
N ARG A 207 11.68 10.20 13.41
CA ARG A 207 13.13 10.41 13.55
C ARG A 207 13.67 9.78 14.82
#